data_AF-A0A812V796-F1
#
_entry.id   AF-A0A812V796-F1
#
_cell.length_a   1.000
_cell.length_b   1.000
_cell.length_c   1.000
_cell.angle_alpha   90.00
_cell.angle_beta   90.00
_cell.angle_gamma   90.00
#
_symmetry.space_group_name_H-M   'P 1'
#
loop_
_entity.id
_entity.type
_entity.pdbx_description
1 polymer ?
#
loop_
_entity_poly.entity_id
_entity_poly.type
_entity_poly.pdbx_seq_one_letter_code
_entity_poly.pdbx_strand_id
1 'polypeptide(L)'
;MRNKSFKSGRFDKKYNQRHPGHRSNFMDINDPSGFLLACYFILRGCPDNFFAMFAVMCSSFTKMNAGTSKRSKCSSMGFDAFPSVSYSNKLLERSVLLIYLVTALGGTWFLEQPSQSVLEYYPTFRKMLLDLFNVQGGDAVFDTRWWMCQYGAPTPKRHYAYSNSDKIYLLNQGKLYVKCGQRSQTVSRKRNAEGKQCYTGTKHLRPTECPGCCSCQVWNFGLGFSGHAGVMGFYIGPI
;
A
#
# COMPACT_ATOMS: atom_id res chain seq x y z
N MET A 1 -18.63 -1.35 32.81
CA MET A 1 -17.34 -0.92 32.22
C MET A 1 -17.64 0.00 31.03
N ARG A 2 -17.19 1.26 31.06
CA ARG A 2 -17.43 2.24 29.97
C ARG A 2 -16.42 2.01 28.84
N ASN A 3 -16.91 1.58 27.67
CA ASN A 3 -16.11 1.51 26.44
C ASN A 3 -15.61 2.91 26.09
N LYS A 4 -14.31 3.17 26.29
CA LYS A 4 -13.66 4.39 25.82
C LYS A 4 -13.61 4.33 24.30
N SER A 5 -14.47 5.13 23.66
CA SER A 5 -14.48 5.33 22.21
C SER A 5 -13.11 5.84 21.76
N PHE A 6 -12.44 5.06 20.91
CA PHE A 6 -11.16 5.39 20.33
C PHE A 6 -11.39 6.46 19.25
N LYS A 7 -10.96 7.70 19.49
CA LYS A 7 -11.00 8.75 18.47
C LYS A 7 -9.92 8.45 17.43
N SER A 8 -10.31 8.01 16.24
CA SER A 8 -9.41 7.88 15.09
C SER A 8 -8.84 9.26 14.76
N GLY A 9 -7.52 9.41 14.83
CA GLY A 9 -6.82 10.63 14.45
C GLY A 9 -7.13 10.99 12.99
N ARG A 10 -7.57 12.23 12.74
CA ARG A 10 -7.65 12.78 11.39
C ARG A 10 -6.26 12.74 10.77
N PHE A 11 -6.21 12.50 9.45
CA PHE A 11 -5.05 12.79 8.63
C PHE A 11 -4.91 14.32 8.54
N ASP A 12 -4.44 14.93 9.63
CA ASP A 12 -4.29 16.38 9.71
C ASP A 12 -3.17 16.82 8.78
N LYS A 13 -3.41 17.94 8.08
CA LYS A 13 -2.44 18.69 7.25
C LYS A 13 -1.11 19.04 7.97
N LYS A 14 -0.93 18.65 9.23
CA LYS A 14 0.23 18.93 10.08
C LYS A 14 1.30 17.85 10.07
N TYR A 15 1.24 16.84 9.19
CA TYR A 15 2.26 15.79 9.14
C TYR A 15 3.71 16.30 8.92
N ASN A 16 3.87 17.52 8.37
CA ASN A 16 5.18 18.17 8.21
C ASN A 16 5.48 19.29 9.21
N GLN A 17 4.51 19.71 10.04
CA GLN A 17 4.85 20.57 11.17
C GLN A 17 5.32 19.63 12.28
N ARG A 18 6.65 19.51 12.44
CA ARG A 18 7.26 18.90 13.62
C ARG A 18 6.63 19.56 14.84
N HIS A 19 5.60 18.92 15.39
CA HIS A 19 5.08 19.34 16.68
C HIS A 19 6.24 19.16 17.66
N PRO A 20 6.66 20.22 18.38
CA PRO A 20 7.66 20.07 19.42
C PRO A 20 7.12 19.03 20.41
N GLY A 21 7.73 17.83 20.41
CA GLY A 21 7.28 16.67 21.19
C GLY A 21 6.88 15.42 20.40
N HIS A 22 6.78 15.46 19.07
CA HIS A 22 6.54 14.24 18.29
C HIS A 22 7.84 13.43 18.22
N ARG A 23 7.91 12.32 18.96
CA ARG A 23 9.03 11.37 18.89
C ARG A 23 9.13 10.82 17.47
N SER A 24 10.36 10.64 16.97
CA SER A 24 10.62 9.96 15.70
C SER A 24 9.98 8.59 15.72
N ASN A 25 9.18 8.28 14.70
CA ASN A 25 8.67 6.93 14.54
C ASN A 25 9.79 6.09 13.92
N PHE A 26 10.54 5.38 14.76
CA PHE A 26 11.63 4.50 14.32
C PHE A 26 11.17 3.37 13.39
N MET A 27 9.86 3.15 13.24
CA MET A 27 9.29 2.16 12.31
C MET A 27 8.82 2.79 10.99
N ASP A 28 8.92 4.12 10.82
CA ASP A 28 8.57 4.77 9.56
C ASP A 28 9.73 4.63 8.56
N ILE A 29 9.51 3.89 7.47
CA ILE A 29 10.49 3.73 6.38
C ILE A 29 10.86 5.07 5.75
N ASN A 30 10.05 6.13 5.84
CA ASN A 30 10.40 7.46 5.36
C ASN A 30 11.27 8.27 6.35
N ASP A 31 11.37 7.85 7.61
CA ASP A 31 12.37 8.36 8.55
C ASP A 31 13.74 7.70 8.25
N PRO A 32 14.87 8.43 8.30
CA PRO A 32 16.19 7.82 8.10
C PRO A 32 16.45 6.64 9.05
N SER A 33 16.01 6.73 10.31
CA SER A 33 16.23 5.70 11.32
C SER A 33 15.44 4.43 10.99
N GLY A 34 14.19 4.58 10.55
CA GLY A 34 13.36 3.44 10.15
C GLY A 34 13.82 2.78 8.87
N PHE A 35 14.33 3.56 7.91
CA PHE A 35 14.98 3.00 6.72
C PHE A 35 16.26 2.24 7.06
N LEU A 36 17.11 2.79 7.93
CA LEU A 36 18.33 2.11 8.39
C LEU A 36 17.98 0.81 9.12
N LEU A 37 16.96 0.83 9.97
CA LEU A 37 16.48 -0.35 10.68
C LEU A 37 15.94 -1.42 9.71
N ALA A 38 15.22 -1.01 8.66
CA ALA A 38 14.77 -1.91 7.59
C ALA A 38 15.96 -2.57 6.86
N CYS A 39 16.97 -1.79 6.48
CA CYS A 39 18.20 -2.33 5.89
C CYS A 39 18.90 -3.31 6.83
N TYR A 40 19.01 -2.96 8.12
CA TYR A 40 19.62 -3.82 9.13
C TYR A 40 18.92 -5.16 9.25
N PHE A 41 17.58 -5.19 9.25
CA PHE A 41 16.82 -6.45 9.29
C PHE A 41 17.05 -7.32 8.06
N ILE A 42 17.08 -6.71 6.87
CA ILE A 42 17.36 -7.44 5.62
C ILE A 42 18.79 -7.99 5.61
N LEU A 43 19.77 -7.19 6.02
CA LEU A 43 21.19 -7.60 6.11
C LEU A 43 21.44 -8.68 7.16
N ARG A 44 20.56 -8.80 8.16
CA ARG A 44 20.58 -9.88 9.16
C ARG A 44 19.86 -11.14 8.70
N GLY A 45 19.13 -11.09 7.57
CA GLY A 45 18.49 -12.25 6.97
C GLY A 45 19.52 -13.33 6.63
N CYS A 46 19.15 -14.60 6.82
CA CYS A 46 19.97 -15.71 6.35
C CYS A 46 19.86 -15.75 4.82
N PRO A 47 20.98 -15.65 4.07
CA PRO A 47 20.95 -15.78 2.62
C PRO A 47 20.13 -17.00 2.20
N ASP A 48 19.32 -16.85 1.15
CA ASP A 48 18.44 -17.89 0.60
C ASP A 48 17.30 -18.38 1.52
N ASN A 49 17.18 -17.88 2.75
CA ASN A 49 16.17 -18.31 3.71
C ASN A 49 15.52 -17.15 4.46
N PHE A 50 15.09 -16.14 3.73
CA PHE A 50 14.24 -15.10 4.28
C PHE A 50 13.26 -14.54 3.26
N PHE A 51 12.16 -14.01 3.79
CA PHE A 51 11.06 -13.45 3.04
C PHE A 51 10.81 -11.99 3.48
N ALA A 52 10.64 -11.09 2.52
CA ALA A 52 10.36 -9.69 2.77
C ALA A 52 9.06 -9.25 2.09
N MET A 53 8.08 -8.82 2.89
CA MET A 53 6.81 -8.32 2.40
C MET A 53 6.78 -6.78 2.36
N PHE A 54 6.56 -6.23 1.18
CA PHE A 54 6.51 -4.80 0.90
C PHE A 54 5.07 -4.34 0.73
N ALA A 55 4.58 -3.56 1.69
CA ALA A 55 3.27 -2.91 1.65
C ALA A 55 3.43 -1.42 1.33
N VAL A 56 3.50 -1.07 0.04
CA VAL A 56 3.56 0.34 -0.39
C VAL A 56 2.21 1.01 -0.17
N MET A 57 2.22 2.28 0.25
CA MET A 57 1.03 3.08 0.53
C MET A 57 0.07 3.16 -0.68
N CYS A 58 -0.92 2.27 -0.71
CA CYS A 58 -1.84 2.17 -1.84
C CYS A 58 -2.74 3.40 -2.01
N SER A 59 -3.01 4.15 -0.93
CA SER A 59 -3.91 5.30 -0.97
C SER A 59 -3.42 6.40 -1.91
N SER A 60 -2.10 6.61 -2.06
CA SER A 60 -1.58 7.59 -3.00
C SER A 60 -1.67 7.14 -4.46
N PHE A 61 -1.43 5.85 -4.72
CA PHE A 61 -1.33 5.30 -6.07
C PHE A 61 -2.65 4.78 -6.64
N THR A 62 -3.72 4.65 -5.85
CA THR A 62 -5.01 4.18 -6.36
C THR A 62 -5.73 5.23 -7.21
N LYS A 63 -6.51 4.75 -8.21
CA LYS A 63 -7.41 5.59 -9.01
C LYS A 63 -8.35 6.47 -8.18
N MET A 64 -8.77 6.02 -7.00
CA MET A 64 -9.62 6.82 -6.10
C MET A 64 -8.95 8.14 -5.71
N ASN A 65 -7.62 8.17 -5.58
CA ASN A 65 -6.88 9.38 -5.25
C ASN A 65 -6.36 10.15 -6.47
N ALA A 66 -6.72 9.76 -7.70
CA ALA A 66 -6.21 10.42 -8.91
C ALA A 66 -6.59 11.92 -8.98
N GLY A 67 -7.78 12.29 -8.50
CA GLY A 67 -8.24 13.69 -8.51
C GLY A 67 -7.39 14.62 -7.62
N THR A 68 -6.96 14.11 -6.47
CA THR A 68 -6.15 14.85 -5.49
C THR A 68 -4.65 14.69 -5.76
N SER A 69 -4.15 13.47 -5.97
CA SER A 69 -2.74 13.23 -6.27
C SER A 69 -2.30 13.72 -7.65
N LYS A 70 -3.25 13.96 -8.57
CA LYS A 70 -3.01 14.19 -10.01
C LYS A 70 -2.25 13.07 -10.70
N ARG A 71 -2.21 11.87 -10.09
CA ARG A 71 -1.59 10.70 -10.70
C ARG A 71 -2.45 10.12 -11.81
N SER A 72 -1.79 9.67 -12.87
CA SER A 72 -2.38 8.89 -13.96
C SER A 72 -1.37 7.86 -14.47
N LYS A 73 -1.74 7.04 -15.45
CA LYS A 73 -0.78 6.12 -16.07
C LYS A 73 0.36 6.84 -16.80
N CYS A 74 0.07 8.02 -17.37
CA CYS A 74 1.05 8.85 -18.07
C CYS A 74 1.80 9.81 -17.14
N SER A 75 1.26 10.05 -15.94
CA SER A 75 1.88 10.88 -14.90
C SER A 75 1.77 10.14 -13.57
N SER A 76 2.52 9.05 -13.45
CA SER A 76 2.46 8.16 -12.29
C SER A 76 3.07 8.77 -11.04
N MET A 77 3.97 9.75 -11.17
CA MET A 77 4.56 10.53 -10.07
C MET A 77 3.56 11.49 -9.40
N GLY A 78 2.54 11.94 -10.14
CA GLY A 78 1.54 12.88 -9.64
C GLY A 78 2.09 14.30 -9.44
N PHE A 79 1.38 15.10 -8.65
CA PHE A 79 1.78 16.47 -8.31
C PHE A 79 2.53 16.50 -6.97
N ASP A 80 3.87 16.50 -7.05
CA ASP A 80 4.75 16.33 -5.88
C ASP A 80 4.64 17.45 -4.84
N ALA A 81 4.13 18.63 -5.22
CA ALA A 81 3.87 19.72 -4.28
C ALA A 81 2.84 19.35 -3.20
N PHE A 82 2.06 18.27 -3.37
CA PHE A 82 1.24 17.73 -2.30
C PHE A 82 2.08 16.84 -1.36
N PRO A 83 2.14 17.13 -0.05
CA PRO A 83 2.97 16.37 0.89
C PRO A 83 2.69 14.86 0.90
N SER A 84 1.44 14.43 0.71
CA SER A 84 1.07 13.01 0.63
C SER A 84 1.56 12.33 -0.65
N VAL A 85 1.75 13.08 -1.74
CA VAL A 85 2.31 12.57 -3.00
C VAL A 85 3.81 12.41 -2.82
N SER A 86 4.51 13.45 -2.36
CA SER A 86 5.96 13.42 -2.11
C SER A 86 6.37 12.36 -1.09
N TYR A 87 5.65 12.28 0.03
CA TYR A 87 5.87 11.23 1.03
C TYR A 87 5.69 9.82 0.44
N SER A 88 4.67 9.62 -0.39
CA SER A 88 4.43 8.32 -1.03
C SER A 88 5.45 7.99 -2.13
N ASN A 89 5.96 8.98 -2.85
CA ASN A 89 7.04 8.81 -3.81
C ASN A 89 8.30 8.34 -3.07
N LYS A 90 8.71 9.07 -2.03
CA LYS A 90 9.86 8.71 -1.19
C LYS A 90 9.74 7.30 -0.60
N LEU A 91 8.55 6.92 -0.13
CA LEU A 91 8.32 5.57 0.42
C LEU A 91 8.52 4.50 -0.65
N LEU A 92 8.05 4.74 -1.88
CA LEU A 92 8.23 3.82 -3.00
C LEU A 92 9.70 3.72 -3.40
N GLU A 93 10.42 4.84 -3.54
CA GLU A 93 11.86 4.85 -3.85
C GLU A 93 12.65 4.01 -2.82
N ARG A 94 12.37 4.20 -1.53
CA ARG A 94 13.00 3.42 -0.46
C ARG A 94 12.62 1.95 -0.52
N SER A 95 11.36 1.63 -0.81
CA SER A 95 10.92 0.24 -0.98
C SER A 95 11.62 -0.45 -2.14
N VAL A 96 11.84 0.25 -3.26
CA VAL A 96 12.59 -0.27 -4.41
C VAL A 96 14.04 -0.58 -4.04
N LEU A 97 14.71 0.30 -3.29
CA LEU A 97 16.07 0.04 -2.81
C LEU A 97 16.14 -1.19 -1.90
N LEU A 98 15.15 -1.36 -1.02
CA LEU A 98 15.08 -2.55 -0.16
C LEU A 98 14.80 -3.82 -0.98
N ILE A 99 13.98 -3.77 -2.03
CA ILE A 99 13.76 -4.91 -2.93
C ILE A 99 15.05 -5.32 -3.64
N TYR A 100 15.85 -4.35 -4.12
CA TYR A 100 17.17 -4.63 -4.66
C TYR A 100 18.07 -5.33 -3.63
N LEU A 101 18.09 -4.85 -2.40
CA LEU A 101 18.88 -5.44 -1.33
C LEU A 101 18.44 -6.87 -1.00
N VAL A 102 17.13 -7.13 -0.90
CA VAL A 102 16.59 -8.48 -0.70
C VAL A 102 17.03 -9.41 -1.83
N THR A 103 16.90 -8.95 -3.08
CA THR A 103 17.27 -9.73 -4.26
C THR A 103 18.77 -10.03 -4.30
N ALA A 104 19.62 -9.06 -3.96
CA ALA A 104 21.07 -9.22 -3.93
C ALA A 104 21.55 -10.23 -2.87
N LEU A 105 20.76 -10.45 -1.81
CA LEU A 105 21.05 -11.42 -0.75
C LEU A 105 20.41 -12.80 -0.99
N GLY A 106 19.79 -13.03 -2.16
CA GLY A 106 19.08 -14.29 -2.47
C GLY A 106 17.75 -14.44 -1.74
N GLY A 107 17.26 -13.40 -1.06
CA GLY A 107 15.98 -13.44 -0.37
C GLY A 107 14.77 -13.41 -1.32
N THR A 108 13.63 -13.86 -0.83
CA THR A 108 12.35 -13.71 -1.54
C THR A 108 11.67 -12.41 -1.12
N TRP A 109 11.13 -11.64 -2.08
CA TRP A 109 10.32 -10.47 -1.78
C TRP A 109 8.92 -10.58 -2.38
N PHE A 110 7.97 -9.86 -1.80
CA PHE A 110 6.59 -9.78 -2.27
C PHE A 110 6.08 -8.35 -2.13
N LEU A 111 5.63 -7.74 -3.23
CA LEU A 111 5.04 -6.40 -3.23
C LEU A 111 3.60 -6.47 -3.72
N GLU A 112 2.64 -6.15 -2.85
CA GLU A 112 1.21 -6.18 -3.15
C GLU A 112 0.65 -4.78 -3.40
N GLN A 113 -0.27 -4.67 -4.38
CA GLN A 113 -1.07 -3.48 -4.63
C GLN A 113 -2.50 -3.81 -5.08
N PRO A 114 -3.46 -2.89 -4.87
CA PRO A 114 -4.78 -3.02 -5.47
C PRO A 114 -4.70 -2.88 -7.01
N SER A 115 -5.58 -3.57 -7.75
CA SER A 115 -5.54 -3.57 -9.23
C SER A 115 -5.77 -2.23 -9.92
N GLN A 116 -6.21 -1.21 -9.18
CA GLN A 116 -6.37 0.16 -9.69
C GLN A 116 -5.18 1.06 -9.34
N SER A 117 -4.11 0.51 -8.78
CA SER A 117 -2.88 1.23 -8.47
C SER A 117 -2.13 1.58 -9.75
N VAL A 118 -1.58 2.80 -9.82
CA VAL A 118 -0.69 3.23 -10.91
C VAL A 118 0.78 2.96 -10.61
N LEU A 119 1.09 2.21 -9.54
CA LEU A 119 2.48 1.90 -9.14
C LEU A 119 3.27 1.22 -10.27
N GLU A 120 2.65 0.33 -11.06
CA GLU A 120 3.29 -0.31 -12.23
C GLU A 120 3.79 0.69 -13.30
N TYR A 121 3.29 1.93 -13.28
CA TYR A 121 3.69 3.01 -14.18
C TYR A 121 4.78 3.91 -13.59
N TYR A 122 5.17 3.72 -12.33
CA TYR A 122 6.12 4.58 -11.65
C TYR A 122 7.55 4.37 -12.20
N PRO A 123 8.31 5.43 -12.55
CA PRO A 123 9.58 5.30 -13.27
C PRO A 123 10.60 4.39 -12.58
N THR A 124 10.89 4.61 -11.30
CA THR A 124 11.88 3.82 -10.56
C THR A 124 11.45 2.36 -10.40
N PHE A 125 10.15 2.11 -10.20
CA PHE A 125 9.63 0.74 -10.11
C PHE A 125 9.77 0.00 -11.44
N ARG A 126 9.48 0.66 -12.56
CA ARG A 126 9.71 0.10 -13.90
C ARG A 126 11.18 -0.15 -14.18
N LYS A 127 12.04 0.80 -13.80
CA LYS A 127 13.49 0.63 -13.91
C LYS A 127 13.94 -0.59 -13.10
N MET A 128 13.43 -0.78 -11.89
CA MET A 128 13.71 -1.96 -11.08
C MET A 128 13.31 -3.27 -11.78
N LEU A 129 12.10 -3.35 -12.34
CA LEU A 129 11.68 -4.53 -13.10
C LEU A 129 12.60 -4.80 -14.31
N LEU A 130 12.97 -3.75 -15.05
CA LEU A 130 13.87 -3.86 -16.20
C LEU A 130 15.29 -4.29 -15.79
N ASP A 131 15.82 -3.71 -14.72
CA ASP A 131 17.16 -4.03 -14.22
C ASP A 131 17.21 -5.49 -13.74
N LEU A 132 16.17 -5.97 -13.04
CA LEU A 132 16.05 -7.38 -12.64
C LEU A 132 15.96 -8.31 -13.87
N PHE A 133 15.15 -7.96 -14.87
CA PHE A 133 15.05 -8.72 -16.12
C PHE A 133 16.38 -8.80 -16.86
N ASN A 134 17.14 -7.69 -16.93
CA ASN A 134 18.43 -7.66 -17.62
C ASN A 134 19.50 -8.51 -16.92
N VAL A 135 19.42 -8.66 -15.59
CA VAL A 135 20.40 -9.43 -14.80
C VAL A 135 20.04 -10.91 -14.72
N GLN A 136 18.76 -11.25 -14.52
CA GLN A 136 18.29 -12.61 -14.21
C GLN A 136 17.45 -13.26 -15.32
N GLY A 137 17.05 -12.51 -16.35
CA GLY A 137 16.26 -12.99 -17.48
C GLY A 137 14.74 -12.93 -17.26
N GLY A 138 14.01 -13.72 -18.06
CA GLY A 138 12.53 -13.70 -18.09
C GLY A 138 11.85 -14.14 -16.79
N ASP A 139 12.55 -14.93 -15.97
CA ASP A 139 12.03 -15.49 -14.72
C ASP A 139 12.46 -14.67 -13.48
N ALA A 140 13.01 -13.47 -13.69
CA ALA A 140 13.47 -12.59 -12.60
C ALA A 140 12.33 -12.11 -11.70
N VAL A 141 11.16 -11.87 -12.29
CA VAL A 141 9.99 -11.32 -11.61
C VAL A 141 8.72 -11.95 -12.14
N PHE A 142 7.92 -12.47 -11.21
CA PHE A 142 6.60 -13.01 -11.45
C PHE A 142 5.53 -12.00 -11.00
N ASP A 143 4.44 -11.90 -11.76
CA ASP A 143 3.25 -11.16 -11.35
C ASP A 143 2.04 -12.09 -11.22
N THR A 144 1.17 -11.79 -10.27
CA THR A 144 -0.09 -12.50 -10.10
C THR A 144 -1.22 -11.53 -9.79
N ARG A 145 -2.45 -11.97 -10.02
CA ARG A 145 -3.67 -11.22 -9.69
C ARG A 145 -4.68 -12.14 -9.04
N TRP A 146 -5.32 -11.68 -7.98
CA TRP A 146 -6.31 -12.48 -7.25
C TRP A 146 -7.46 -11.62 -6.73
N TRP A 147 -8.51 -12.28 -6.25
CA TRP A 147 -9.62 -11.63 -5.57
C TRP A 147 -9.45 -11.77 -4.05
N MET A 148 -9.39 -10.66 -3.32
CA MET A 148 -9.24 -10.72 -1.86
C MET A 148 -10.36 -11.48 -1.15
N CYS A 149 -11.57 -11.54 -1.74
CA CYS A 149 -12.65 -12.29 -1.11
C CYS A 149 -12.52 -13.81 -1.22
N GLN A 150 -11.63 -14.33 -2.07
CA GLN A 150 -11.21 -15.73 -2.02
C GLN A 150 -10.42 -16.04 -0.73
N TYR A 151 -9.86 -15.00 -0.10
CA TYR A 151 -9.12 -15.06 1.17
C TYR A 151 -9.94 -14.46 2.33
N GLY A 152 -11.27 -14.53 2.26
CA GLY A 152 -12.16 -14.12 3.34
C GLY A 152 -12.48 -12.63 3.43
N ALA A 153 -11.98 -11.78 2.51
CA ALA A 153 -12.40 -10.38 2.48
C ALA A 153 -13.89 -10.24 2.11
N PRO A 154 -14.62 -9.27 2.69
CA PRO A 154 -16.06 -9.15 2.45
C PRO A 154 -16.42 -8.66 1.04
N THR A 155 -15.47 -8.05 0.33
CA THR A 155 -15.71 -7.45 -1.00
C THR A 155 -14.78 -8.06 -2.05
N PRO A 156 -15.24 -8.19 -3.31
CA PRO A 156 -14.42 -8.69 -4.41
C PRO A 156 -13.47 -7.60 -4.90
N LYS A 157 -12.48 -7.26 -4.07
CA LYS A 157 -11.41 -6.33 -4.43
C LYS A 157 -10.31 -7.12 -5.13
N ARG A 158 -10.03 -6.75 -6.39
CA ARG A 158 -8.94 -7.34 -7.16
C ARG A 158 -7.61 -6.70 -6.76
N HIS A 159 -6.62 -7.54 -6.53
CA HIS A 159 -5.26 -7.18 -6.17
C HIS A 159 -4.27 -7.75 -7.20
N TYR A 160 -3.10 -7.16 -7.28
CA TYR A 160 -1.94 -7.75 -7.95
C TYR A 160 -0.74 -7.71 -7.02
N ALA A 161 0.24 -8.55 -7.31
CA ALA A 161 1.53 -8.49 -6.65
C ALA A 161 2.65 -8.86 -7.61
N TYR A 162 3.85 -8.43 -7.24
CA TYR A 162 5.12 -8.81 -7.85
C TYR A 162 5.97 -9.57 -6.82
N SER A 163 6.75 -10.54 -7.29
CA SER A 163 7.70 -11.30 -6.46
C SER A 163 8.81 -11.85 -7.36
N ASN A 164 9.98 -12.14 -6.79
CA ASN A 164 11.00 -12.96 -7.44
C ASN A 164 10.79 -14.47 -7.24
N SER A 165 9.63 -14.91 -6.74
CA SER A 165 9.28 -16.33 -6.56
C SER A 165 8.02 -16.71 -7.35
N ASP A 166 8.08 -17.86 -8.05
CA ASP A 166 6.97 -18.44 -8.79
C ASP A 166 5.79 -18.84 -7.89
N LYS A 167 6.04 -19.03 -6.58
CA LYS A 167 5.03 -19.38 -5.58
C LYS A 167 3.96 -18.31 -5.44
N ILE A 168 4.20 -17.10 -5.93
CA ILE A 168 3.20 -16.05 -6.02
C ILE A 168 1.95 -16.49 -6.82
N TYR A 169 2.09 -17.42 -7.78
CA TYR A 169 0.95 -17.95 -8.53
C TYR A 169 -0.07 -18.70 -7.68
N LEU A 170 0.33 -19.21 -6.51
CA LEU A 170 -0.58 -19.84 -5.55
C LEU A 170 -1.64 -18.86 -4.99
N LEU A 171 -1.42 -17.55 -5.12
CA LEU A 171 -2.42 -16.54 -4.76
C LEU A 171 -3.61 -16.50 -5.72
N ASN A 172 -3.44 -16.96 -6.96
CA ASN A 172 -4.49 -16.90 -7.97
C ASN A 172 -5.36 -18.15 -7.93
N GLN A 173 -6.47 -18.10 -7.20
CA GLN A 173 -7.49 -19.16 -7.19
C GLN A 173 -8.44 -19.11 -8.41
N GLY A 174 -8.08 -18.38 -9.47
CA GLY A 174 -8.83 -18.32 -10.72
C GLY A 174 -10.05 -17.39 -10.68
N LYS A 175 -11.12 -17.79 -11.38
CA LYS A 175 -12.35 -16.98 -11.52
C LYS A 175 -13.02 -16.80 -10.17
N LEU A 176 -13.71 -15.66 -10.00
CA LEU A 176 -14.46 -15.40 -8.78
C LEU A 176 -15.71 -16.30 -8.72
N TYR A 177 -15.66 -17.39 -7.96
CA TYR A 177 -16.79 -18.30 -7.72
C TYR A 177 -17.48 -18.07 -6.36
N VAL A 178 -16.81 -17.39 -5.42
CA VAL A 178 -17.34 -17.12 -4.09
C VAL A 178 -18.40 -16.03 -4.19
N LYS A 179 -19.59 -16.27 -3.62
CA LYS A 179 -20.58 -15.22 -3.34
C LYS A 179 -19.99 -14.29 -2.29
N CYS A 180 -19.25 -13.29 -2.73
CA CYS A 180 -18.76 -12.24 -1.84
C CYS A 180 -19.98 -11.43 -1.38
N GLY A 181 -20.01 -11.06 -0.09
CA GLY A 181 -21.16 -10.39 0.51
C GLY A 181 -21.62 -9.21 -0.34
N GLN A 182 -22.92 -8.89 -0.29
CA GLN A 182 -23.44 -7.72 -0.99
C GLN A 182 -22.58 -6.51 -0.60
N ARG A 183 -22.09 -5.76 -1.60
CA ARG A 183 -21.36 -4.51 -1.36
C ARG A 183 -22.27 -3.62 -0.54
N SER A 184 -21.93 -3.45 0.74
CA SER A 184 -22.54 -2.42 1.55
C SER A 184 -22.27 -1.09 0.87
N GLN A 185 -23.34 -0.41 0.46
CA GLN A 185 -23.21 0.91 -0.14
C GLN A 185 -22.56 1.84 0.89
N THR A 186 -21.31 2.22 0.68
CA THR A 186 -20.56 3.07 1.62
C THR A 186 -20.85 4.55 1.40
N VAL A 187 -21.26 4.94 0.19
CA VAL A 187 -21.53 6.34 -0.16
C VAL A 187 -22.87 6.44 -0.88
N SER A 188 -23.74 7.34 -0.40
CA SER A 188 -24.95 7.79 -1.09
C SER A 188 -24.62 9.05 -1.88
N ARG A 189 -25.00 9.10 -3.16
CA ARG A 189 -24.87 10.29 -4.01
C ARG A 189 -26.20 11.03 -4.04
N LYS A 190 -26.18 12.33 -3.78
CA LYS A 190 -27.35 13.22 -3.85
C LYS A 190 -27.03 14.42 -4.71
N ARG A 191 -28.01 15.01 -5.40
CA ARG A 191 -27.87 16.37 -5.95
C ARG A 191 -28.37 17.36 -4.91
N ASN A 192 -27.62 18.43 -4.67
CA ASN A 192 -28.10 19.54 -3.84
C ASN A 192 -29.08 20.41 -4.63
N ALA A 193 -29.67 21.42 -3.98
CA ALA A 193 -30.61 22.37 -4.61
C ALA A 193 -29.98 23.13 -5.79
N GLU A 194 -28.66 23.33 -5.80
CA GLU A 194 -27.90 23.97 -6.88
C GLU A 194 -27.60 23.01 -8.06
N GLY A 195 -28.08 21.77 -8.03
CA GLY A 195 -27.79 20.75 -9.04
C GLY A 195 -26.40 20.12 -8.95
N LYS A 196 -25.56 20.52 -7.98
CA LYS A 196 -24.23 19.94 -7.74
C LYS A 196 -24.35 18.58 -7.06
N GLN A 197 -23.44 17.68 -7.42
CA GLN A 197 -23.38 16.34 -6.81
C GLN A 197 -22.67 16.40 -5.46
N CYS A 198 -23.34 15.91 -4.43
CA CYS A 198 -22.83 15.74 -3.09
C CYS A 198 -22.75 14.24 -2.74
N TYR A 199 -21.79 13.91 -1.89
CA TYR A 199 -21.57 12.55 -1.40
C TYR A 199 -21.79 12.53 0.10
N THR A 200 -22.57 11.57 0.59
CA THR A 200 -22.81 11.36 2.02
C THR A 200 -22.40 9.94 2.37
N GLY A 201 -21.54 9.79 3.37
CA GLY A 201 -21.15 8.48 3.87
C GLY A 201 -22.33 7.77 4.53
N THR A 202 -22.44 6.47 4.32
CA THR A 202 -23.39 5.63 5.05
C THR A 202 -22.75 5.11 6.34
N LYS A 203 -23.51 4.39 7.18
CA LYS A 203 -22.98 3.71 8.38
C LYS A 203 -21.88 2.69 8.09
N HIS A 204 -21.74 2.27 6.82
CA HIS A 204 -20.71 1.33 6.38
C HIS A 204 -19.43 2.03 5.88
N LEU A 205 -19.46 3.35 5.71
CA LEU A 205 -18.26 4.13 5.42
C LEU A 205 -17.37 4.11 6.66
N ARG A 206 -16.12 3.67 6.50
CA ARG A 206 -15.19 3.68 7.63
C ARG A 206 -14.93 5.13 8.04
N PRO A 207 -14.69 5.43 9.33
CA PRO A 207 -14.29 6.78 9.77
C PRO A 207 -13.07 7.31 9.03
N THR A 208 -12.25 6.38 8.53
CA THR A 208 -11.05 6.67 7.79
C THR A 208 -11.32 7.01 6.33
N GLU A 209 -12.50 6.74 5.78
CA GLU A 209 -12.89 7.02 4.40
C GLU A 209 -13.70 8.33 4.35
N CYS A 210 -13.30 9.30 3.52
CA CYS A 210 -14.07 10.54 3.35
C CYS A 210 -14.99 10.47 2.12
N PRO A 211 -16.31 10.67 2.28
CA PRO A 211 -17.22 10.74 1.14
C PRO A 211 -16.99 12.07 0.41
N GLY A 212 -16.47 12.00 -0.82
CA GLY A 212 -16.17 13.20 -1.63
C GLY A 212 -14.82 13.86 -1.36
N CYS A 213 -14.01 13.32 -0.44
CA CYS A 213 -12.61 13.74 -0.26
C CYS A 213 -11.72 12.51 -0.45
N CYS A 214 -10.94 12.48 -1.53
CA CYS A 214 -10.05 11.35 -1.82
C CYS A 214 -8.85 11.26 -0.86
N SER A 215 -8.79 12.11 0.18
CA SER A 215 -7.59 12.40 0.97
C SER A 215 -7.54 11.79 2.37
N CYS A 216 -8.52 11.00 2.78
CA CYS A 216 -8.43 10.23 4.02
C CYS A 216 -8.76 8.78 3.70
N GLN A 217 -7.74 7.93 3.84
CA GLN A 217 -7.86 6.51 4.09
C GLN A 217 -6.69 6.10 4.97
N VAL A 218 -7.00 5.76 6.22
CA VAL A 218 -6.16 4.89 7.02
C VAL A 218 -6.69 3.46 6.90
N TRP A 219 -5.82 2.56 6.45
CA TRP A 219 -6.11 1.15 6.29
C TRP A 219 -5.61 0.41 7.54
N ASN A 220 -6.53 -0.20 8.29
CA ASN A 220 -6.20 -1.28 9.22
C ASN A 220 -6.37 -2.60 8.46
N PHE A 221 -5.26 -3.28 8.21
CA PHE A 221 -5.27 -4.70 7.88
C PHE A 221 -4.86 -5.44 9.15
N GLY A 222 -5.82 -6.13 9.77
CA GLY A 222 -5.58 -6.98 10.93
C GLY A 222 -5.06 -8.34 10.48
N LEU A 223 -3.75 -8.46 10.32
CA LEU A 223 -3.00 -9.57 10.90
C LEU A 223 -2.15 -8.90 11.96
N GLY A 224 -2.40 -9.23 13.22
CA GLY A 224 -2.23 -8.33 14.37
C GLY A 224 -0.92 -7.54 14.40
N PHE A 225 -0.99 -6.23 14.15
CA PHE A 225 -0.31 -5.15 14.86
C PHE A 225 -0.95 -3.83 14.39
N SER A 226 -1.71 -3.17 15.26
CA SER A 226 -2.39 -1.91 14.96
C SER A 226 -1.45 -0.72 15.18
N GLY A 227 -0.96 -0.10 14.09
CA GLY A 227 -0.21 1.15 14.13
C GLY A 227 -0.32 1.92 12.81
N HIS A 228 -0.74 3.19 12.88
CA HIS A 228 -0.72 4.11 11.73
C HIS A 228 0.72 4.53 11.39
N ALA A 229 0.95 4.81 10.11
CA ALA A 229 2.24 4.83 9.38
C ALA A 229 2.46 3.50 8.64
N GLY A 230 3.13 3.52 7.49
CA GLY A 230 3.41 2.33 6.69
C GLY A 230 4.34 1.37 7.44
N VAL A 231 3.80 0.65 8.42
CA VAL A 231 4.50 -0.40 9.14
C VAL A 231 4.66 -1.54 8.16
N MET A 232 5.87 -1.66 7.63
CA MET A 232 6.32 -2.87 6.98
C MET A 232 6.35 -3.96 8.05
N GLY A 233 5.48 -4.95 7.92
CA GLY A 233 5.61 -6.19 8.67
C GLY A 233 6.79 -6.97 8.11
N PHE A 234 7.92 -6.94 8.81
CA PHE A 234 9.00 -7.89 8.56
C PHE A 234 8.60 -9.21 9.19
N TYR A 235 8.24 -10.19 8.36
CA TYR A 235 8.21 -11.58 8.80
C TYR A 235 9.49 -12.25 8.34
N ILE A 236 10.50 -12.25 9.22
CA ILE A 236 11.70 -13.06 9.03
C ILE A 236 11.40 -14.42 9.67
N GLY A 237 10.89 -15.33 8.88
CA GLY A 237 10.75 -16.74 9.23
C GLY A 237 11.42 -17.61 8.17
N PRO A 238 11.81 -18.85 8.52
CA PRO A 238 12.23 -19.81 7.50
C PRO A 238 11.08 -20.03 6.50
N ILE A 239 11.43 -20.13 5.21
CA ILE A 239 10.48 -20.47 4.14
C ILE A 239 10.03 -21.93 4.31
#